data_AF-A0A660MNH1-F1
#
_entry.id   AF-A0A660MNH1-F1
#
_cell.length_a   1.000
_cell.length_b   1.000
_cell.length_c   1.000
_cell.angle_alpha   90.00
_cell.angle_beta   90.00
_cell.angle_gamma   90.00
#
_symmetry.space_group_name_H-M   'P 1'
#
loop_
_entity.id
_entity.type
_entity.pdbx_description
1 polymer ?
#
loop_
_entity_poly.entity_id
_entity_poly.type
_entity_poly.pdbx_seq_one_letter_code
_entity_poly.pdbx_strand_id
1 'polypeptide(L)'
;MKIFEKKVYLAKIYFIKYKEMFWNELKNFSKNNWWVYLLLAVSLAIVYVTGKGNIIEIIILFLANFLGNLFLMIMQANYTANNNKIGAIYHLSGNFIFTLISIYGLIYFGKYQYIIWQISYCIAAIKAFTFYNFKKDIRFFNEYSLGIFNIFLIIIFIFFGLNGLNIAGKEIFLNLGFESLTMALGFSLVTTGLVSTKDKFRYWANLFGIIFIIIGSGYGVFIGYLGNGIDGVSLGYLILTLTMLVFYLKLLKNYLK
;
A
#
# COMPACT_ATOMS: atom_id res chain seq x y z
N MET A 1 5.23 -27.21 31.01
CA MET A 1 3.79 -26.85 30.98
C MET A 1 3.53 -25.39 31.34
N LYS A 2 3.87 -24.90 32.54
CA LYS A 2 3.54 -23.52 33.03
C LYS A 2 4.00 -22.34 32.15
N ILE A 3 5.12 -22.46 31.43
CA ILE A 3 5.62 -21.37 30.55
C ILE A 3 4.77 -21.25 29.28
N PHE A 4 4.30 -22.38 28.73
CA PHE A 4 3.48 -22.39 27.52
C PHE A 4 2.09 -21.81 27.79
N GLU A 5 1.44 -22.23 28.87
CA GLU A 5 0.15 -21.67 29.31
C GLU A 5 0.24 -20.16 29.56
N LYS A 6 1.32 -19.68 30.19
CA LYS A 6 1.57 -18.24 30.39
C LYS A 6 1.71 -17.49 29.07
N LYS A 7 2.43 -18.05 28.09
CA LYS A 7 2.57 -17.44 26.74
C LYS A 7 1.24 -17.39 26.00
N VAL A 8 0.45 -18.46 26.05
CA VAL A 8 -0.89 -18.53 25.44
C VAL A 8 -1.85 -17.52 26.09
N TYR A 9 -1.83 -17.42 27.42
CA TYR A 9 -2.65 -16.46 28.15
C TYR A 9 -2.28 -15.00 27.80
N LEU A 10 -0.98 -14.68 27.76
CA LEU A 10 -0.51 -13.36 27.32
C LEU A 10 -0.92 -13.07 25.88
N ALA A 11 -0.76 -14.03 24.96
CA ALA A 11 -1.19 -13.88 23.58
C ALA A 11 -2.69 -13.57 23.47
N LYS A 12 -3.53 -14.24 24.28
CA LYS A 12 -4.97 -13.97 24.33
C LYS A 12 -5.28 -12.56 24.83
N ILE A 13 -4.61 -12.09 25.87
CA ILE A 13 -4.76 -10.70 26.37
C ILE A 13 -4.36 -9.69 25.29
N TYR A 14 -3.20 -9.90 24.66
CA TYR A 14 -2.75 -9.01 23.58
C TYR A 14 -3.74 -9.02 22.42
N PHE A 15 -4.25 -10.18 22.03
CA PHE A 15 -5.26 -10.29 20.98
C PHE A 15 -6.52 -9.48 21.29
N ILE A 16 -7.07 -9.59 22.51
CA ILE A 16 -8.24 -8.81 22.94
C ILE A 16 -7.93 -7.31 22.87
N LYS A 17 -6.79 -6.88 23.43
CA LYS A 17 -6.37 -5.48 23.42
C LYS A 17 -6.23 -4.91 22.01
N TYR A 18 -5.58 -5.63 21.11
CA TYR A 18 -5.39 -5.18 19.72
C TYR A 18 -6.70 -5.23 18.93
N LYS A 19 -7.59 -6.18 19.22
CA LYS A 19 -8.94 -6.22 18.66
C LYS A 19 -9.74 -4.98 19.08
N GLU A 20 -9.75 -4.62 20.35
CA GLU A 20 -10.46 -3.43 20.85
C GLU A 20 -9.87 -2.15 20.24
N MET A 21 -8.55 -2.03 20.21
CA MET A 21 -7.87 -0.93 19.52
C MET A 21 -8.29 -0.84 18.06
N PHE A 22 -8.34 -1.97 17.35
CA PHE A 22 -8.77 -2.02 15.96
C PHE A 22 -10.19 -1.49 15.77
N TRP A 23 -11.15 -1.99 16.55
CA TRP A 23 -12.54 -1.55 16.45
C TRP A 23 -12.73 -0.07 16.80
N ASN A 24 -12.00 0.42 17.81
CA ASN A 24 -12.07 1.83 18.21
C ASN A 24 -11.54 2.76 17.11
N GLU A 25 -10.39 2.44 16.55
CA GLU A 25 -9.80 3.22 15.45
C GLU A 25 -10.65 3.14 14.17
N LEU A 26 -11.17 1.96 13.84
CA LEU A 26 -12.09 1.80 12.70
C LEU A 26 -13.37 2.61 12.89
N LYS A 27 -13.95 2.60 14.10
CA LYS A 27 -15.14 3.40 14.43
C LYS A 27 -14.86 4.90 14.32
N ASN A 28 -13.72 5.35 14.85
CA ASN A 28 -13.31 6.75 14.78
C ASN A 28 -13.04 7.19 13.33
N PHE A 29 -12.35 6.36 12.55
CA PHE A 29 -12.11 6.60 11.13
C PHE A 29 -13.42 6.67 10.34
N SER A 30 -14.32 5.72 10.57
CA SER A 30 -15.60 5.60 9.86
C SER A 30 -16.50 6.81 10.08
N LYS A 31 -16.53 7.39 11.28
CA LYS A 31 -17.32 8.60 11.57
C LYS A 31 -16.96 9.76 10.64
N ASN A 32 -15.67 9.93 10.35
CA ASN A 32 -15.17 11.05 9.56
C ASN A 32 -15.02 10.72 8.08
N ASN A 33 -14.90 9.43 7.72
CA ASN A 33 -14.54 8.98 6.37
C ASN A 33 -15.47 7.87 5.84
N TRP A 34 -16.74 7.89 6.22
CA TRP A 34 -17.74 6.89 5.81
C TRP A 34 -17.84 6.71 4.28
N TRP A 35 -17.60 7.78 3.52
CA TRP A 35 -17.64 7.80 2.06
C TRP A 35 -16.66 6.81 1.41
N VAL A 36 -15.58 6.43 2.10
CA VAL A 36 -14.62 5.41 1.66
C VAL A 36 -15.32 4.06 1.43
N TYR A 37 -16.28 3.70 2.28
CA TYR A 37 -17.03 2.45 2.15
C TYR A 37 -18.07 2.49 1.03
N LEU A 38 -18.62 3.67 0.74
CA LEU A 38 -19.50 3.86 -0.41
C LEU A 38 -18.73 3.67 -1.71
N LEU A 39 -17.53 4.25 -1.82
CA LEU A 39 -16.65 4.04 -2.98
C LEU A 39 -16.21 2.58 -3.11
N LEU A 40 -15.93 1.89 -2.00
CA LEU A 40 -15.68 0.45 -2.01
C LEU A 40 -16.86 -0.32 -2.62
N ALA A 41 -18.10 -0.04 -2.18
CA ALA A 41 -19.29 -0.73 -2.67
C ALA A 41 -19.49 -0.50 -4.18
N VAL A 42 -19.30 0.73 -4.65
CA VAL A 42 -19.36 1.07 -6.08
C VAL A 42 -18.29 0.32 -6.86
N SER A 43 -17.04 0.32 -6.39
CA SER A 43 -15.95 -0.41 -7.06
C SER A 43 -16.19 -1.91 -7.07
N LEU A 44 -16.70 -2.50 -5.98
CA LEU A 44 -17.06 -3.92 -5.93
C LEU A 44 -18.15 -4.25 -6.94
N ALA A 45 -19.17 -3.40 -7.08
CA ALA A 45 -20.22 -3.60 -8.07
C ALA A 45 -19.64 -3.58 -9.51
N ILE A 46 -18.77 -2.61 -9.80
CA ILE A 46 -18.08 -2.54 -11.10
C ILE A 46 -17.27 -3.82 -11.33
N VAL A 47 -16.41 -4.19 -10.39
CA VAL A 47 -15.55 -5.38 -10.47
C VAL A 47 -16.38 -6.65 -10.62
N TYR A 48 -17.51 -6.77 -9.91
CA TYR A 48 -18.41 -7.91 -9.99
C TYR A 48 -19.05 -8.05 -11.38
N VAL A 49 -19.52 -6.94 -11.96
CA VAL A 49 -20.22 -6.94 -13.24
C VAL A 49 -19.27 -7.10 -14.43
N THR A 50 -18.04 -6.61 -14.31
CA THR A 50 -17.10 -6.50 -15.44
C THR A 50 -15.87 -7.41 -15.34
N GLY A 51 -15.62 -7.99 -14.17
CA GLY A 51 -14.49 -8.88 -13.93
C GLY A 51 -14.58 -10.14 -14.77
N LYS A 52 -13.53 -10.40 -15.56
CA LYS A 52 -13.39 -11.63 -16.35
C LYS A 52 -12.44 -12.59 -15.64
N GLY A 53 -12.81 -13.87 -15.56
CA GLY A 53 -12.04 -14.92 -14.89
C GLY A 53 -12.65 -15.34 -13.55
N ASN A 54 -11.82 -15.74 -12.60
CA ASN A 54 -12.29 -16.21 -11.29
C ASN A 54 -12.76 -15.04 -10.42
N ILE A 55 -14.07 -14.77 -10.43
CA ILE A 55 -14.65 -13.62 -9.75
C ILE A 55 -14.42 -13.62 -8.24
N ILE A 56 -14.40 -14.80 -7.62
CA ILE A 56 -14.17 -14.93 -6.18
C ILE A 56 -12.75 -14.48 -5.83
N GLU A 57 -11.77 -14.93 -6.61
CA GLU A 57 -10.36 -14.56 -6.45
C GLU A 57 -10.15 -13.06 -6.64
N ILE A 58 -10.76 -12.49 -7.68
CA ILE A 58 -10.70 -11.05 -7.95
C ILE A 58 -11.26 -10.25 -6.77
N ILE A 59 -12.42 -10.63 -6.24
CA ILE A 59 -13.05 -9.97 -5.08
C ILE A 59 -12.15 -10.07 -3.85
N ILE A 60 -11.57 -11.24 -3.57
CA ILE A 60 -10.66 -11.43 -2.43
C ILE A 60 -9.44 -10.50 -2.54
N LEU A 61 -8.79 -10.46 -3.71
CA LEU A 61 -7.64 -9.59 -3.94
C LEU A 61 -8.01 -8.11 -3.84
N PHE A 62 -9.17 -7.74 -4.38
CA PHE A 62 -9.68 -6.39 -4.34
C PHE A 62 -9.96 -5.94 -2.90
N LEU A 63 -10.64 -6.77 -2.11
CA LEU A 63 -10.90 -6.52 -0.68
C LEU A 63 -9.61 -6.46 0.15
N ALA A 64 -8.64 -7.33 -0.13
CA ALA A 64 -7.35 -7.29 0.53
C ALA A 64 -6.61 -5.97 0.22
N ASN A 65 -6.63 -5.53 -1.04
CA ASN A 65 -6.02 -4.26 -1.43
C ASN A 65 -6.73 -3.05 -0.77
N PHE A 66 -8.07 -3.06 -0.74
CA PHE A 66 -8.83 -2.07 0.01
C PHE A 66 -8.44 -2.05 1.49
N LEU A 67 -8.32 -3.22 2.13
CA LEU A 67 -7.93 -3.32 3.54
C LEU A 67 -6.53 -2.75 3.79
N GLY A 68 -5.58 -3.03 2.89
CA GLY A 68 -4.24 -2.43 2.93
C GLY A 68 -4.28 -0.90 2.84
N ASN A 69 -5.07 -0.35 1.90
CA ASN A 69 -5.26 1.09 1.76
C ASN A 69 -5.97 1.72 2.97
N LEU A 70 -6.97 1.04 3.53
CA LEU A 70 -7.65 1.46 4.74
C LEU A 70 -6.66 1.59 5.91
N PHE A 71 -5.77 0.62 6.09
CA PHE A 71 -4.73 0.70 7.10
C PHE A 71 -3.76 1.87 6.86
N LEU A 72 -3.39 2.16 5.62
CA LEU A 72 -2.61 3.36 5.29
C LEU A 72 -3.35 4.67 5.61
N MET A 73 -4.65 4.75 5.36
CA MET A 73 -5.44 5.94 5.73
C MET A 73 -5.53 6.11 7.25
N ILE A 74 -5.79 5.02 7.98
CA ILE A 74 -5.82 5.05 9.46
C ILE A 74 -4.43 5.40 10.03
N MET A 75 -3.37 4.86 9.43
CA MET A 75 -1.99 5.21 9.77
C MET A 75 -1.77 6.72 9.63
N GLN A 76 -2.06 7.28 8.46
CA GLN A 76 -1.83 8.70 8.19
C GLN A 76 -2.70 9.59 9.10
N ALA A 77 -3.95 9.22 9.35
CA ALA A 77 -4.81 9.94 10.31
C ALA A 77 -4.21 9.98 11.72
N ASN A 78 -3.68 8.84 12.19
CA ASN A 78 -3.05 8.74 13.50
C ASN A 78 -1.74 9.54 13.60
N TYR A 79 -0.95 9.54 12.51
CA TYR A 79 0.24 10.37 12.42
C TYR A 79 -0.08 11.87 12.49
N THR A 80 -1.07 12.33 11.74
CA THR A 80 -1.54 13.72 11.81
C THR A 80 -2.07 14.09 13.20
N ALA A 81 -2.66 13.14 13.92
CA ALA A 81 -3.15 13.33 15.29
C ALA A 81 -2.07 13.15 16.38
N ASN A 82 -0.79 13.01 16.02
CA ASN A 82 0.33 12.72 16.93
C ASN A 82 0.26 11.38 17.68
N ASN A 83 -0.67 10.49 17.32
CA ASN A 83 -0.80 9.13 17.84
C ASN A 83 0.16 8.16 17.11
N ASN A 84 1.45 8.51 17.09
CA ASN A 84 2.43 7.87 16.22
C ASN A 84 2.66 6.37 16.48
N LYS A 85 2.44 5.89 17.71
CA LYS A 85 2.53 4.46 18.05
C LYS A 85 1.46 3.64 17.33
N ILE A 86 0.22 4.12 17.37
CA ILE A 86 -0.93 3.49 16.71
C ILE A 86 -0.73 3.57 15.20
N GLY A 87 -0.33 4.74 14.69
CA GLY A 87 0.00 4.90 13.27
C GLY A 87 1.02 3.87 12.78
N ALA A 88 2.11 3.66 13.54
CA ALA A 88 3.14 2.67 13.20
C ALA A 88 2.64 1.21 13.21
N ILE A 89 1.66 0.87 14.05
CA ILE A 89 1.03 -0.46 14.03
C ILE A 89 0.27 -0.65 12.72
N TYR A 90 -0.57 0.32 12.34
CA TYR A 90 -1.32 0.25 11.08
C TYR A 90 -0.41 0.30 9.85
N HIS A 91 0.70 1.03 9.92
CA HIS A 91 1.72 1.01 8.88
C HIS A 91 2.25 -0.41 8.65
N LEU A 92 2.60 -1.13 9.73
CA LEU A 92 3.08 -2.50 9.67
C LEU A 92 1.98 -3.48 9.22
N SER A 93 0.75 -3.31 9.69
CA SER A 93 -0.40 -4.12 9.25
C SER A 93 -0.69 -3.95 7.76
N GLY A 94 -0.66 -2.71 7.25
CA GLY A 94 -0.81 -2.42 5.83
C GLY A 94 0.27 -3.10 4.99
N ASN A 95 1.53 -2.95 5.40
CA ASN A 95 2.67 -3.61 4.76
C ASN A 95 2.50 -5.14 4.70
N PHE A 96 2.01 -5.78 5.77
CA PHE A 96 1.77 -7.23 5.79
C PHE A 96 0.76 -7.66 4.72
N ILE A 97 -0.38 -6.96 4.63
CA ILE A 97 -1.40 -7.24 3.61
C ILE A 97 -0.85 -7.04 2.19
N PHE A 98 -0.17 -5.91 1.94
CA PHE A 98 0.40 -5.65 0.61
C PHE A 98 1.52 -6.63 0.25
N THR A 99 2.33 -7.06 1.20
CA THR A 99 3.36 -8.08 0.99
C THR A 99 2.73 -9.42 0.57
N LEU A 100 1.66 -9.85 1.25
CA LEU A 100 0.95 -11.07 0.87
C LEU A 100 0.36 -10.97 -0.54
N ILE A 101 -0.24 -9.83 -0.89
CA ILE A 101 -0.76 -9.58 -2.25
C ILE A 101 0.38 -9.63 -3.29
N SER A 102 1.53 -9.02 -2.99
CA SER A 102 2.69 -9.02 -3.90
C SER A 102 3.29 -10.41 -4.08
N ILE A 103 3.41 -11.21 -3.00
CA ILE A 103 3.88 -12.59 -3.08
C ILE A 103 2.92 -13.43 -3.90
N TYR A 104 1.61 -13.31 -3.64
CA TYR A 104 0.59 -13.96 -4.44
C TYR A 104 0.70 -13.58 -5.92
N GLY A 105 0.82 -12.29 -6.21
CA GLY A 105 0.96 -11.80 -7.57
C GLY A 105 2.23 -12.26 -8.29
N LEU A 106 3.33 -12.42 -7.55
CA LEU A 106 4.56 -12.99 -8.08
C LEU A 106 4.38 -14.49 -8.43
N ILE A 107 3.84 -15.29 -7.52
CA ILE A 107 3.74 -16.75 -7.68
C ILE A 107 2.75 -17.11 -8.80
N TYR A 108 1.57 -16.48 -8.80
CA TYR A 108 0.48 -16.87 -9.69
C TYR A 108 0.43 -16.09 -11.00
N PHE A 109 0.85 -14.82 -11.00
CA PHE A 109 0.78 -13.95 -12.18
C PHE A 109 2.16 -13.53 -12.71
N GLY A 110 3.25 -13.95 -12.08
CA GLY A 110 4.60 -13.52 -12.47
C GLY A 110 4.85 -12.02 -12.27
N LYS A 111 4.00 -11.29 -11.55
CA LYS A 111 4.07 -9.82 -11.45
C LYS A 111 5.11 -9.36 -10.43
N TYR A 112 6.39 -9.55 -10.75
CA TYR A 112 7.52 -9.19 -9.87
C TYR A 112 7.62 -7.69 -9.58
N GLN A 113 7.07 -6.84 -10.44
CA GLN A 113 7.02 -5.39 -10.22
C GLN A 113 6.44 -5.02 -8.85
N TYR A 114 5.47 -5.78 -8.35
CA TYR A 114 4.87 -5.51 -7.05
C TYR A 114 5.73 -5.95 -5.88
N ILE A 115 6.64 -6.94 -6.03
CA ILE A 115 7.49 -7.39 -4.93
C ILE A 115 8.68 -6.44 -4.71
N ILE A 116 9.18 -5.81 -5.79
CA ILE A 116 10.31 -4.86 -5.71
C ILE A 116 10.02 -3.75 -4.71
N TRP A 117 8.85 -3.12 -4.81
CA TRP A 117 8.47 -2.01 -3.93
C TRP A 117 8.18 -2.45 -2.48
N GLN A 118 7.81 -3.72 -2.26
CA GLN A 118 7.60 -4.22 -0.90
C GLN A 118 8.88 -4.27 -0.08
N ILE A 119 10.06 -4.35 -0.72
CA ILE A 119 11.33 -4.30 0.00
C ILE A 119 11.46 -2.97 0.72
N SER A 120 11.27 -1.86 0.00
CA SER A 120 11.32 -0.50 0.56
C SER A 120 10.19 -0.25 1.56
N TYR A 121 9.00 -0.75 1.28
CA TYR A 121 7.87 -0.62 2.18
C TYR A 121 8.12 -1.39 3.51
N CYS A 122 8.64 -2.62 3.45
CA CYS A 122 9.01 -3.38 4.64
C CYS A 122 10.03 -2.63 5.49
N ILE A 123 11.07 -2.05 4.87
CA ILE A 123 12.06 -1.24 5.57
C ILE A 123 11.40 -0.05 6.28
N ALA A 124 10.53 0.69 5.57
CA ALA A 124 9.82 1.84 6.12
C ALA A 124 8.91 1.46 7.30
N ALA A 125 8.14 0.38 7.15
CA ALA A 125 7.21 -0.11 8.17
C ALA A 125 7.94 -0.62 9.42
N ILE A 126 9.01 -1.41 9.24
CA ILE A 126 9.84 -1.91 10.34
C ILE A 126 10.48 -0.74 11.09
N LYS A 127 11.09 0.21 10.37
CA LYS A 127 11.71 1.39 11.00
C LYS A 127 10.68 2.18 11.81
N ALA A 128 9.53 2.50 11.22
CA ALA A 128 8.48 3.24 11.91
C ALA A 128 8.03 2.51 13.18
N PHE A 129 7.81 1.20 13.08
CA PHE A 129 7.42 0.38 14.21
C PHE A 129 8.47 0.38 15.33
N THR A 130 9.75 0.17 15.00
CA THR A 130 10.82 0.16 16.00
C THR A 130 11.04 1.52 16.65
N PHE A 131 10.98 2.58 15.86
CA PHE A 131 11.15 3.94 16.35
C PHE A 131 10.04 4.33 17.33
N TYR A 132 8.78 4.16 16.95
CA TYR A 132 7.66 4.63 17.77
C TYR A 132 7.32 3.72 18.94
N ASN A 133 7.42 2.39 18.77
CA ASN A 133 7.04 1.42 19.82
C ASN A 133 8.20 1.01 20.73
N PHE A 134 9.43 0.90 20.20
CA PHE A 134 10.60 0.48 20.98
C PHE A 134 11.61 1.59 21.26
N LYS A 135 11.38 2.81 20.75
CA LYS A 135 12.32 3.94 20.88
C LYS A 135 13.71 3.64 20.33
N LYS A 136 13.79 2.72 19.36
CA LYS A 136 15.03 2.36 18.66
C LYS A 136 14.96 2.87 17.23
N ASP A 137 15.79 3.86 16.92
CA ASP A 137 15.90 4.43 15.59
C ASP A 137 16.95 3.70 14.75
N ILE A 138 16.58 3.29 13.55
CA ILE A 138 17.50 2.74 12.56
C ILE A 138 17.93 3.90 11.65
N ARG A 139 18.85 4.73 12.15
CA ARG A 139 19.25 6.01 11.52
C ARG A 139 19.73 5.88 10.08
N PHE A 140 20.30 4.72 9.73
CA PHE A 140 20.75 4.42 8.38
C PHE A 140 19.61 4.50 7.37
N PHE A 141 18.40 4.03 7.72
CA PHE A 141 17.23 4.14 6.86
C PHE A 141 16.56 5.48 7.11
N ASN A 142 16.75 6.45 6.23
CA ASN A 142 16.13 7.76 6.25
C ASN A 142 15.64 8.12 4.85
N GLU A 143 15.10 9.32 4.68
CA GLU A 143 14.50 9.75 3.42
C GLU A 143 15.52 9.73 2.26
N TYR A 144 16.77 10.12 2.54
CA TYR A 144 17.83 10.14 1.54
C TYR A 144 18.29 8.74 1.18
N SER A 145 18.59 7.89 2.17
CA SER A 145 19.07 6.54 1.90
C SER A 145 18.00 5.67 1.24
N LEU A 146 16.74 5.80 1.64
CA LEU A 146 15.64 5.09 0.98
C LEU A 146 15.33 5.67 -0.40
N GLY A 147 15.50 6.98 -0.60
CA GLY A 147 15.44 7.59 -1.93
C GLY A 147 16.49 7.02 -2.89
N ILE A 148 17.75 6.94 -2.46
CA ILE A 148 18.84 6.32 -3.23
C ILE A 148 18.55 4.84 -3.49
N PHE A 149 18.12 4.11 -2.47
CA PHE A 149 17.73 2.71 -2.62
C PHE A 149 16.59 2.53 -3.63
N ASN A 150 15.57 3.39 -3.59
CA ASN A 150 14.48 3.36 -4.54
C ASN A 150 14.93 3.69 -5.98
N ILE A 151 15.87 4.60 -6.18
CA ILE A 151 16.48 4.83 -7.51
C ILE A 151 17.16 3.54 -8.00
N PHE A 152 17.91 2.86 -7.14
CA PHE A 152 18.50 1.58 -7.48
C PHE A 152 17.44 0.51 -7.81
N LEU A 153 16.33 0.45 -7.07
CA LEU A 153 15.21 -0.44 -7.39
C LEU A 153 14.53 -0.10 -8.73
N ILE A 154 14.42 1.18 -9.09
CA ILE A 154 13.93 1.60 -10.42
C ILE A 154 14.87 1.09 -11.51
N ILE A 155 16.18 1.21 -11.32
CA ILE A 155 17.18 0.70 -12.30
C ILE A 155 17.02 -0.81 -12.46
N ILE A 156 16.89 -1.55 -11.36
CA ILE A 156 16.62 -3.00 -11.38
C ILE A 156 15.32 -3.30 -12.13
N PHE A 157 14.26 -2.56 -11.83
CA PHE A 157 12.95 -2.71 -12.47
C PHE A 157 13.05 -2.52 -14.00
N ILE A 158 13.76 -1.49 -14.46
CA ILE A 158 14.00 -1.21 -15.88
C ILE A 158 14.86 -2.31 -16.50
N PHE A 159 15.97 -2.69 -15.86
CA PHE A 159 16.88 -3.70 -16.39
C PHE A 159 16.16 -5.02 -16.64
N PHE A 160 15.38 -5.51 -15.68
CA PHE A 160 14.62 -6.75 -15.83
C PHE A 160 13.41 -6.61 -16.74
N GLY A 161 12.81 -5.42 -16.85
CA GLY A 161 11.73 -5.19 -17.81
C GLY A 161 12.23 -5.26 -19.26
N LEU A 162 13.47 -4.84 -19.53
CA LEU A 162 14.07 -4.86 -20.87
C LEU A 162 14.63 -6.23 -21.25
N ASN A 163 15.26 -6.92 -20.31
CA ASN A 163 15.98 -8.18 -20.57
C ASN A 163 15.16 -9.43 -20.26
N GLY A 164 13.95 -9.26 -19.70
CA GLY A 164 13.17 -10.36 -19.14
C GLY A 164 13.76 -10.88 -17.84
N LEU A 165 12.93 -11.53 -17.04
CA LEU A 165 13.33 -12.18 -15.79
C LEU A 165 12.89 -13.65 -15.85
N ASN A 166 13.85 -14.58 -15.79
CA ASN A 166 13.52 -16.00 -15.68
C ASN A 166 13.39 -16.38 -14.19
N ILE A 167 12.16 -16.59 -13.73
CA ILE A 167 11.90 -17.14 -12.40
C ILE A 167 11.34 -18.56 -12.58
N ALA A 168 12.05 -19.55 -12.05
CA ALA A 168 11.61 -20.95 -12.02
C ALA A 168 11.23 -21.52 -13.41
N GLY A 169 11.93 -21.11 -14.47
CA GLY A 169 11.72 -21.60 -15.83
C GLY A 169 10.63 -20.85 -16.61
N LYS A 170 10.02 -19.81 -16.04
CA LYS A 170 9.12 -18.89 -16.77
C LYS A 170 9.84 -17.57 -17.05
N GLU A 171 9.98 -17.25 -18.33
CA GLU A 171 10.38 -15.91 -18.75
C GLU A 171 9.22 -14.94 -18.50
N ILE A 172 9.47 -13.96 -17.63
CA ILE A 172 8.57 -12.87 -17.33
C ILE A 172 9.08 -11.68 -18.13
N PHE A 173 8.40 -11.37 -19.24
CA PHE A 173 8.59 -10.12 -19.96
C PHE A 173 7.65 -9.08 -19.41
N LEU A 174 8.16 -7.89 -19.18
CA LEU A 174 7.38 -6.75 -18.73
C LEU A 174 7.25 -5.79 -19.89
N ASN A 175 6.03 -5.33 -20.15
CA ASN A 175 5.83 -4.21 -21.05
C ASN A 175 6.24 -2.94 -20.29
N LEU A 176 7.50 -2.52 -20.44
CA LEU A 176 8.05 -1.26 -19.93
C LEU A 176 7.37 -0.06 -20.64
N GLY A 177 6.11 0.14 -20.31
CA GLY A 177 5.30 1.24 -20.80
C GLY A 177 5.27 2.41 -19.84
N PHE A 178 4.76 3.54 -20.32
CA PHE A 178 4.51 4.75 -19.55
C PHE A 178 3.77 4.48 -18.22
N GLU A 179 2.73 3.65 -18.24
CA GLU A 179 2.00 3.21 -17.05
C GLU A 179 2.92 2.67 -15.96
N SER A 180 3.77 1.70 -16.32
CA SER A 180 4.60 0.96 -15.37
C SER A 180 5.69 1.83 -14.74
N LEU A 181 6.33 2.70 -15.54
CA LEU A 181 7.33 3.66 -15.07
C LEU A 181 6.72 4.74 -14.17
N THR A 182 5.54 5.25 -14.54
CA THR A 182 4.87 6.28 -13.75
C THR A 182 4.44 5.73 -12.39
N MET A 183 3.88 4.51 -12.35
CA MET A 183 3.57 3.85 -11.08
C MET A 183 4.82 3.54 -10.25
N ALA A 184 5.92 3.12 -10.87
CA ALA A 184 7.19 2.88 -10.19
C ALA A 184 7.72 4.14 -9.47
N LEU A 185 7.68 5.30 -10.15
CA LEU A 185 8.00 6.59 -9.53
C LEU A 185 7.05 6.90 -8.36
N GLY A 186 5.77 6.61 -8.52
CA GLY A 186 4.78 6.77 -7.47
C GLY A 186 5.08 5.93 -6.22
N PHE A 187 5.33 4.63 -6.39
CA PHE A 187 5.71 3.73 -5.28
C PHE A 187 7.03 4.12 -4.61
N SER A 188 8.00 4.56 -5.40
CA SER A 188 9.26 5.11 -4.90
C SER A 188 9.02 6.30 -3.96
N LEU A 189 8.24 7.29 -4.39
CA LEU A 189 7.92 8.46 -3.57
C LEU A 189 7.13 8.10 -2.31
N VAL A 190 6.13 7.23 -2.42
CA VAL A 190 5.35 6.76 -1.25
C VAL A 190 6.27 6.09 -0.23
N THR A 191 7.09 5.13 -0.65
CA THR A 191 7.96 4.41 0.29
C THR A 191 9.02 5.32 0.90
N THR A 192 9.59 6.26 0.14
CA THR A 192 10.47 7.32 0.67
C THR A 192 9.76 8.25 1.68
N GLY A 193 8.49 8.58 1.45
CA GLY A 193 7.70 9.34 2.42
C GLY A 193 7.45 8.55 3.71
N LEU A 194 7.09 7.28 3.58
CA LEU A 194 6.73 6.40 4.69
C LEU A 194 7.87 6.12 5.69
N VAL A 195 9.13 6.16 5.25
CA VAL A 195 10.30 6.00 6.15
C VAL A 195 10.62 7.27 6.95
N SER A 196 10.03 8.40 6.57
CA SER A 196 10.29 9.69 7.19
C SER A 196 9.64 9.79 8.56
N THR A 197 10.38 10.34 9.52
CA THR A 197 9.85 10.76 10.82
C THR A 197 9.31 12.20 10.77
N LYS A 198 9.57 12.94 9.67
CA LYS A 198 9.12 14.31 9.46
C LYS A 198 7.74 14.29 8.81
N ASP A 199 6.71 14.64 9.57
CA ASP A 199 5.32 14.50 9.12
C ASP A 199 5.00 15.26 7.83
N LYS A 200 5.51 16.49 7.67
CA LYS A 200 5.32 17.30 6.45
C LYS A 200 5.97 16.64 5.23
N PHE A 201 7.19 16.14 5.35
CA PHE A 201 7.86 15.43 4.25
C PHE A 201 7.11 14.15 3.87
N ARG A 202 6.75 13.33 4.86
CA ARG A 202 5.95 12.10 4.67
C ARG A 202 4.66 12.40 3.92
N TYR A 203 3.90 13.40 4.37
CA TYR A 203 2.65 13.79 3.72
C TYR A 203 2.83 14.15 2.25
N TRP A 204 3.78 15.05 1.94
CA TRP A 204 3.99 15.53 0.57
C TRP A 204 4.54 14.44 -0.36
N ALA A 205 5.52 13.66 0.10
CA ALA A 205 6.06 12.55 -0.68
C ALA A 205 4.97 11.49 -0.98
N ASN A 206 4.14 11.15 0.01
CA ASN A 206 3.02 10.24 -0.19
C ASN A 206 1.97 10.83 -1.15
N LEU A 207 1.61 12.11 -1.01
CA LEU A 207 0.62 12.77 -1.86
C LEU A 207 1.08 12.78 -3.33
N PHE A 208 2.32 13.21 -3.60
CA PHE A 208 2.87 13.19 -4.95
C PHE A 208 2.97 11.76 -5.48
N GLY A 209 3.43 10.81 -4.66
CA GLY A 209 3.49 9.41 -5.04
C GLY A 209 2.12 8.84 -5.44
N ILE A 210 1.07 9.13 -4.67
CA ILE A 210 -0.32 8.74 -5.00
C ILE A 210 -0.76 9.35 -6.34
N ILE A 211 -0.44 10.62 -6.61
CA ILE A 211 -0.75 11.27 -7.90
C ILE A 211 -0.08 10.52 -9.06
N PHE A 212 1.20 10.16 -8.94
CA PHE A 212 1.88 9.37 -9.97
C PHE A 212 1.25 7.98 -10.17
N ILE A 213 0.86 7.30 -9.10
CA ILE A 213 0.15 6.00 -9.20
C ILE A 213 -1.18 6.17 -9.95
N ILE A 214 -1.92 7.24 -9.69
CA ILE A 214 -3.19 7.55 -10.38
C ILE A 214 -2.95 7.85 -11.87
N ILE A 215 -1.93 8.64 -12.21
CA ILE A 215 -1.61 8.95 -13.61
C ILE A 215 -1.27 7.66 -14.36
N GLY A 216 -0.40 6.81 -13.79
CA GLY A 216 -0.03 5.53 -14.39
C GLY A 216 -1.22 4.59 -14.54
N SER A 217 -2.00 4.39 -13.47
CA SER A 217 -3.17 3.50 -13.48
C SER A 217 -4.27 4.03 -14.41
N GLY A 218 -4.49 5.34 -14.44
CA GLY A 218 -5.47 6.00 -15.32
C GLY A 218 -5.09 5.87 -16.78
N TYR A 219 -3.80 5.98 -17.12
CA TYR A 219 -3.30 5.69 -18.45
C TYR A 219 -3.57 4.23 -18.85
N GLY A 220 -3.31 3.27 -17.96
CA GLY A 220 -3.60 1.85 -18.20
C GLY A 220 -5.07 1.58 -18.50
N VAL A 221 -5.98 2.17 -17.71
CA VAL A 221 -7.43 2.09 -17.94
C VAL A 221 -7.83 2.72 -19.27
N PHE A 222 -7.27 3.89 -19.62
CA PHE A 222 -7.58 4.58 -20.87
C PHE A 222 -7.12 3.81 -22.11
N ILE A 223 -5.89 3.29 -22.11
CA ILE A 223 -5.40 2.47 -23.21
C ILE A 223 -6.16 1.15 -23.32
N GLY A 224 -6.50 0.52 -22.19
CA GLY A 224 -7.35 -0.67 -22.16
C GLY A 224 -8.71 -0.42 -22.80
N TYR A 225 -9.33 0.73 -22.50
CA TYR A 225 -10.58 1.16 -23.12
C TYR A 225 -10.48 1.29 -24.64
N LEU A 226 -9.41 1.90 -25.15
CA LEU A 226 -9.19 2.07 -26.60
C LEU A 226 -8.92 0.74 -27.33
N GLY A 227 -8.35 -0.26 -26.64
CA GLY A 227 -7.93 -1.51 -27.26
C GLY A 227 -8.97 -2.63 -27.27
N ASN A 228 -9.64 -2.91 -26.14
CA ASN A 228 -10.49 -4.10 -25.98
C ASN A 228 -11.64 -3.92 -24.94
N GLY A 229 -12.01 -2.67 -24.61
CA GLY A 229 -13.06 -2.35 -23.64
C GLY A 229 -12.54 -2.17 -22.20
N ILE A 230 -13.42 -1.71 -21.30
CA ILE A 230 -13.04 -1.39 -19.91
C ILE A 230 -12.71 -2.67 -19.13
N ASP A 231 -11.46 -2.81 -18.68
CA ASP A 231 -11.12 -3.75 -17.61
C ASP A 231 -11.56 -3.15 -16.27
N GLY A 232 -12.73 -3.59 -15.77
CA GLY A 232 -13.24 -3.03 -14.53
C GLY A 232 -12.52 -3.49 -13.27
N VAL A 233 -11.63 -4.49 -13.36
CA VAL A 233 -10.67 -4.78 -12.28
C VAL A 233 -9.68 -3.62 -12.16
N SER A 234 -9.07 -3.22 -13.28
CA SER A 234 -8.17 -2.06 -13.35
C SER A 234 -8.89 -0.75 -12.97
N LEU A 235 -10.14 -0.56 -13.42
CA LEU A 235 -10.95 0.60 -13.00
C LEU A 235 -11.24 0.60 -11.50
N GLY A 236 -11.55 -0.55 -10.92
CA GLY A 236 -11.75 -0.69 -9.47
C GLY A 236 -10.51 -0.26 -8.68
N TYR A 237 -9.31 -0.70 -9.10
CA TYR A 237 -8.04 -0.31 -8.45
C TYR A 237 -7.73 1.18 -8.60
N LEU A 238 -8.06 1.77 -9.75
CA LEU A 238 -7.96 3.22 -9.96
C LEU A 238 -8.86 3.99 -8.98
N ILE A 239 -10.12 3.56 -8.80
CA ILE A 239 -11.05 4.19 -7.84
C ILE A 239 -10.52 4.07 -6.40
N LEU A 240 -9.93 2.93 -6.03
CA LEU A 240 -9.28 2.77 -4.72
C LEU A 240 -8.12 3.76 -4.52
N THR A 241 -7.32 4.00 -5.56
CA THR A 241 -6.20 4.94 -5.46
C THR A 241 -6.69 6.39 -5.44
N LEU A 242 -7.75 6.72 -6.18
CA LEU A 242 -8.44 8.00 -6.09
C LEU A 242 -9.03 8.25 -4.70
N THR A 243 -9.55 7.20 -4.05
CA THR A 243 -10.03 7.26 -2.66
C THR A 243 -8.91 7.69 -1.72
N MET A 244 -7.71 7.13 -1.87
CA MET A 244 -6.52 7.55 -1.12
C MET A 244 -6.18 9.02 -1.37
N LEU A 245 -6.22 9.49 -2.63
CA LEU A 245 -5.96 10.89 -2.96
C LEU A 245 -6.95 11.82 -2.27
N VAL A 246 -8.25 11.56 -2.38
CA VAL A 246 -9.29 12.38 -1.73
C VAL A 246 -9.08 12.43 -0.22
N PHE A 247 -8.71 11.30 0.40
CA PHE A 247 -8.39 11.26 1.82
C PHE A 247 -7.17 12.13 2.17
N TYR A 248 -6.08 12.04 1.41
CA TYR A 248 -4.89 12.88 1.65
C TYR A 248 -5.20 14.37 1.43
N LEU A 249 -5.92 14.73 0.38
CA LEU A 249 -6.33 16.11 0.12
C LEU A 249 -7.18 16.70 1.26
N LYS A 250 -8.02 15.89 1.93
CA LYS A 250 -8.75 16.32 3.12
C LYS A 250 -7.82 16.71 4.29
N LEU A 251 -6.64 16.10 4.37
CA LEU A 251 -5.63 16.42 5.37
C LEU A 251 -4.75 17.63 5.00
N LEU A 252 -4.79 18.09 3.74
CA LEU A 252 -3.92 19.14 3.20
C LEU A 252 -3.85 20.41 4.05
N LYS A 253 -4.99 20.84 4.62
CA LYS A 253 -5.06 22.04 5.47
C LYS A 253 -4.09 22.01 6.66
N ASN A 254 -3.72 20.83 7.14
CA ASN A 254 -2.80 20.65 8.27
C ASN A 254 -1.33 20.83 7.85
N TYR A 255 -1.03 20.81 6.55
CA TYR A 255 0.33 20.78 6.00
C TYR A 255 0.69 22.03 5.16
N LEU A 256 -0.29 22.91 4.92
CA LEU A 256 -0.09 24.20 4.25
C LEU A 256 0.41 25.30 5.20
N LYS A 257 0.29 25.09 6.52
CA LYS A 257 0.90 25.95 7.54
C LYS A 257 2.41 25.63 7.69
#